data_AF-A0A0F4XN26-F1
#
_entry.id   AF-A0A0F4XN26-F1
#
_cell.length_a   1.000
_cell.length_b   1.000
_cell.length_c   1.000
_cell.angle_alpha   90.00
_cell.angle_beta   90.00
_cell.angle_gamma   90.00
#
_symmetry.space_group_name_H-M   'P 1'
#
loop_
_entity.id
_entity.type
_entity.pdbx_description
1 polymer ?
#
loop_
_entity_poly.entity_id
_entity_poly.type
_entity_poly.pdbx_seq_one_letter_code
_entity_poly.pdbx_strand_id
1 'polypeptide(L)'
;MSDLECLEQILAEPLAYLHPQRLVVPAGFEGGEAHTLLNRIVLEGLGLQEPWPSTPLTSVAQLWVRHWRQLPYIALLMGAYRLMPDLTRGAALQCLPVSVRRFASFNLGVRGGLPVECATVSMARVEAAGLNALWSWNEHVPHLLLERLSLQFCEPVVRLHRQWPVTKPDPTLFFLAVQHARLHPNPD
;
A
#
# COMPACT_ATOMS: atom_id res chain seq x y z
N MET A 1 18.62 -10.68 4.44
CA MET A 1 17.72 -11.45 3.58
C MET A 1 17.89 -10.96 2.16
N SER A 2 17.98 -11.87 1.20
CA SER A 2 17.99 -11.53 -0.23
C SER A 2 16.59 -11.07 -0.69
N ASP A 3 16.51 -10.37 -1.82
CA ASP A 3 15.21 -9.98 -2.39
C ASP A 3 14.34 -11.21 -2.75
N LEU A 4 14.98 -12.35 -3.06
CA LEU A 4 14.28 -13.60 -3.35
C LEU A 4 13.63 -14.19 -2.09
N GLU A 5 14.35 -14.26 -0.97
CA GLU A 5 13.81 -14.74 0.32
C GLU A 5 12.64 -13.86 0.79
N CYS A 6 12.77 -12.55 0.65
CA CYS A 6 11.69 -11.62 0.98
C CYS A 6 10.46 -11.85 0.08
N LEU A 7 10.67 -12.08 -1.22
CA LEU A 7 9.58 -12.40 -2.14
C LEU A 7 8.90 -13.72 -1.78
N GLU A 8 9.67 -14.78 -1.51
CA GLU A 8 9.15 -16.07 -1.05
C GLU A 8 8.24 -15.90 0.17
N GLN A 9 8.70 -15.12 1.15
CA GLN A 9 7.92 -14.86 2.36
C GLN A 9 6.63 -14.09 2.07
N ILE A 10 6.67 -13.07 1.20
CA ILE A 10 5.47 -12.31 0.81
C ILE A 10 4.42 -13.23 0.17
N LEU A 11 4.85 -14.18 -0.65
CA LEU A 11 3.94 -15.08 -1.36
C LEU A 11 3.42 -16.22 -0.48
N ALA A 12 4.21 -16.68 0.49
CA ALA A 12 3.84 -17.78 1.37
C ALA A 12 3.06 -17.32 2.62
N GLU A 13 3.24 -16.08 3.09
CA GLU A 13 2.77 -15.65 4.42
C GLU A 13 1.87 -14.40 4.38
N PRO A 14 0.66 -14.46 3.79
CA PRO A 14 -0.25 -13.32 3.75
C PRO A 14 -0.64 -12.76 5.12
N LEU A 15 -0.74 -13.59 6.15
CA LEU A 15 -1.07 -13.14 7.51
C LEU A 15 -0.05 -12.16 8.10
N ALA A 16 1.18 -12.15 7.58
CA ALA A 16 2.22 -11.25 8.06
C ALA A 16 2.00 -9.78 7.65
N TYR A 17 1.11 -9.51 6.69
CA TYR A 17 0.82 -8.17 6.18
C TYR A 17 -0.66 -7.90 5.91
N LEU A 18 -1.53 -8.90 6.07
CA LEU A 18 -2.95 -8.76 5.84
C LEU A 18 -3.56 -7.76 6.84
N HIS A 19 -4.39 -6.86 6.32
CA HIS A 19 -5.00 -5.81 7.13
C HIS A 19 -5.91 -6.43 8.21
N PRO A 20 -5.85 -6.00 9.48
CA PRO A 20 -6.55 -6.65 10.59
C PRO A 20 -8.09 -6.64 10.46
N GLN A 21 -8.65 -5.68 9.72
CA GLN A 21 -10.10 -5.67 9.41
C GLN A 21 -10.53 -6.72 8.38
N ARG A 22 -9.60 -7.36 7.66
CA ARG A 22 -9.92 -8.42 6.69
C ARG A 22 -10.04 -9.79 7.34
N LEU A 23 -9.20 -10.07 8.32
CA LEU A 23 -9.20 -11.32 9.07
C LEU A 23 -8.60 -11.07 10.45
N VAL A 24 -9.35 -11.47 11.48
CA VAL A 24 -8.84 -11.54 12.85
C VAL A 24 -8.49 -12.99 13.11
N VAL A 25 -7.24 -13.27 13.45
CA VAL A 25 -6.81 -14.62 13.84
C VAL A 25 -7.45 -14.96 15.17
N PRO A 26 -8.23 -16.06 15.28
CA PRO A 26 -8.85 -16.44 16.54
C PRO A 26 -7.81 -16.76 17.62
N ALA A 27 -8.13 -16.46 18.87
CA ALA A 27 -7.28 -16.82 20.00
C ALA A 27 -7.04 -18.34 20.04
N GLY A 28 -5.79 -18.76 20.28
CA GLY A 28 -5.38 -20.17 20.26
C GLY A 28 -4.83 -20.66 18.91
N PHE A 29 -4.80 -19.81 17.88
CA PHE A 29 -4.21 -20.11 16.56
C PHE A 29 -2.89 -19.35 16.31
N GLU A 30 -2.22 -18.87 17.35
CA GLU A 30 -0.98 -18.10 17.26
C GLU A 30 0.27 -18.98 17.08
N GLY A 31 0.13 -20.30 17.22
CA GLY A 31 1.21 -21.26 17.01
C GLY A 31 1.69 -21.31 15.55
N GLY A 32 2.96 -21.64 15.34
CA GLY A 32 3.59 -21.67 14.01
C GLY A 32 2.85 -22.56 13.00
N GLU A 33 2.48 -23.78 13.38
CA GLU A 33 1.74 -24.72 12.52
C GLU A 33 0.35 -24.19 12.15
N ALA A 34 -0.35 -23.59 13.12
CA ALA A 34 -1.66 -22.97 12.91
C ALA A 34 -1.55 -21.78 11.93
N HIS A 35 -0.54 -20.93 12.10
CA HIS A 35 -0.24 -19.83 11.17
C HIS A 35 0.06 -20.32 9.75
N THR A 36 0.89 -21.37 9.60
CA THR A 36 1.18 -21.95 8.28
C THR A 36 -0.08 -22.48 7.61
N LEU A 37 -0.93 -23.19 8.35
CA LEU A 37 -2.22 -23.68 7.83
C LEU A 37 -3.15 -22.53 7.43
N LEU A 38 -3.26 -21.49 8.27
CA LEU A 38 -4.11 -20.34 7.98
C LEU A 38 -3.61 -19.54 6.77
N ASN A 39 -2.30 -19.34 6.63
CA ASN A 39 -1.70 -18.73 5.43
C ASN A 39 -2.10 -19.49 4.17
N ARG A 40 -2.02 -20.83 4.20
CA ARG A 40 -2.43 -21.69 3.09
C ARG A 40 -3.93 -21.56 2.79
N ILE A 41 -4.79 -21.59 3.80
CA ILE A 41 -6.24 -21.40 3.65
C ILE A 41 -6.56 -20.05 2.99
N VAL A 42 -5.88 -18.98 3.40
CA VAL A 42 -6.05 -17.65 2.80
C VAL A 42 -5.62 -17.64 1.34
N LEU A 43 -4.47 -18.23 1.01
CA LEU A 43 -3.99 -18.29 -0.38
C LEU A 43 -4.92 -19.09 -1.28
N GLU A 44 -5.38 -20.25 -0.83
CA GLU A 44 -6.34 -21.11 -1.55
C GLU A 44 -7.70 -20.42 -1.71
N GLY A 45 -8.25 -19.85 -0.63
CA GLY A 45 -9.56 -19.20 -0.63
C GLY A 45 -9.63 -17.94 -1.49
N LEU A 46 -8.50 -17.25 -1.70
CA LEU A 46 -8.41 -16.05 -2.54
C LEU A 46 -7.94 -16.35 -3.97
N GLY A 47 -7.65 -17.62 -4.31
CA GLY A 47 -7.15 -18.00 -5.64
C GLY A 47 -5.75 -17.44 -5.95
N LEU A 48 -4.95 -17.11 -4.93
CA LEU A 48 -3.66 -16.43 -5.06
C LEU A 48 -2.51 -17.42 -5.35
N GLN A 49 -2.75 -18.40 -6.23
CA GLN A 49 -1.75 -19.38 -6.64
C GLN A 49 -1.20 -19.07 -8.03
N GLU A 50 -0.72 -17.84 -8.22
CA GLU A 50 -0.06 -17.45 -9.46
C GLU A 50 1.35 -18.07 -9.54
N PRO A 51 1.80 -18.47 -10.75
CA PRO A 51 3.15 -18.96 -10.94
C PRO A 51 4.18 -17.85 -10.68
N TRP A 52 5.38 -18.28 -10.29
CA TRP A 52 6.51 -17.40 -10.09
C TRP A 52 6.80 -16.55 -11.32
N PRO A 53 7.21 -15.28 -11.14
CA PRO A 53 7.58 -14.45 -12.27
C PRO A 53 8.78 -15.09 -12.97
N SER A 54 8.64 -15.41 -14.26
CA SER A 54 9.72 -16.01 -15.04
C SER A 54 10.82 -15.01 -15.41
N THR A 55 10.56 -13.72 -15.22
CA THR A 55 11.48 -12.61 -15.46
C THR A 55 12.02 -12.06 -14.14
N PRO A 56 13.27 -11.53 -14.14
CA PRO A 56 13.82 -10.89 -12.96
C PRO A 56 12.98 -9.66 -12.57
N LEU A 57 12.86 -9.43 -11.26
CA LEU A 57 12.17 -8.25 -10.73
C LEU A 57 12.85 -6.96 -11.22
N THR A 58 12.05 -5.97 -11.60
CA THR A 58 12.52 -4.61 -11.85
C THR A 58 13.08 -4.00 -10.55
N SER A 59 13.88 -2.93 -10.65
CA SER A 59 14.42 -2.22 -9.49
C SER A 59 13.31 -1.68 -8.57
N VAL A 60 12.18 -1.26 -9.13
CA VAL A 60 11.02 -0.79 -8.36
C VAL A 60 10.34 -1.95 -7.64
N ALA A 61 10.17 -3.09 -8.31
CA ALA A 61 9.60 -4.28 -7.68
C ALA A 61 10.51 -4.80 -6.54
N GLN A 62 11.83 -4.77 -6.71
CA GLN A 62 12.77 -5.07 -5.62
C GLN A 62 12.60 -4.11 -4.44
N LEU A 63 12.43 -2.80 -4.71
CA LEU A 63 12.19 -1.82 -3.65
C LEU A 63 10.88 -2.09 -2.90
N TRP A 64 9.82 -2.50 -3.62
CA TRP A 64 8.56 -2.90 -3.00
C TRP A 64 8.74 -4.12 -2.09
N VAL A 65 9.44 -5.14 -2.56
CA VAL A 65 9.73 -6.34 -1.77
C VAL A 65 10.50 -6.00 -0.49
N ARG A 66 11.53 -5.13 -0.58
CA ARG A 66 12.30 -4.69 0.59
C ARG A 66 11.49 -3.88 1.59
N HIS A 67 10.53 -3.09 1.12
CA HIS A 67 9.70 -2.21 1.94
C HIS A 67 8.27 -2.72 2.07
N TRP A 68 8.04 -4.02 1.90
CA TRP A 68 6.70 -4.58 1.70
C TRP A 68 5.68 -4.18 2.77
N ARG A 69 6.05 -4.36 4.04
CA ARG A 69 5.22 -4.00 5.20
C ARG A 69 5.05 -2.49 5.41
N GLN A 70 5.92 -1.68 4.78
CA GLN A 70 5.85 -0.21 4.84
C GLN A 70 5.01 0.36 3.69
N LEU A 71 4.62 -0.44 2.70
CA LEU A 71 3.85 0.03 1.54
C LEU A 71 2.52 0.73 1.92
N PRO A 72 1.76 0.32 2.95
CA PRO A 72 0.56 1.05 3.37
C PRO A 72 0.87 2.45 3.88
N TYR A 73 1.96 2.61 4.63
CA TYR A 73 2.40 3.92 5.10
C TYR A 73 2.96 4.78 3.95
N ILE A 74 3.73 4.19 3.05
CA ILE A 74 4.21 4.87 1.82
C ILE A 74 3.00 5.33 0.99
N ALA A 75 1.99 4.48 0.81
CA ALA A 75 0.74 4.82 0.15
C ALA A 75 0.06 6.00 0.86
N LEU A 76 -0.08 5.97 2.18
CA LEU A 76 -0.69 7.06 2.94
C LEU A 76 0.03 8.41 2.70
N LEU A 77 1.37 8.42 2.67
CA LEU A 77 2.16 9.61 2.34
C LEU A 77 1.86 10.12 0.93
N MET A 78 1.88 9.22 -0.07
CA MET A 78 1.59 9.56 -1.47
C MET A 78 0.16 10.08 -1.64
N GLY A 79 -0.81 9.44 -1.00
CA GLY A 79 -2.21 9.82 -1.04
C GLY A 79 -2.45 11.19 -0.40
N ALA A 80 -1.82 11.45 0.76
CA ALA A 80 -1.93 12.73 1.45
C ALA A 80 -1.32 13.88 0.63
N TYR A 81 -0.18 13.64 -0.03
CA TYR A 81 0.41 14.60 -0.95
C TYR A 81 -0.53 14.93 -2.12
N ARG A 82 -1.10 13.91 -2.77
CA ARG A 82 -2.00 14.08 -3.92
C ARG A 82 -3.29 14.81 -3.58
N LEU A 83 -3.88 14.52 -2.41
CA LEU A 83 -5.13 15.11 -1.95
C LEU A 83 -4.93 16.39 -1.10
N MET A 84 -3.71 16.88 -0.95
CA MET A 84 -3.42 18.04 -0.11
C MET A 84 -4.29 19.29 -0.42
N PRO A 85 -4.57 19.65 -1.69
CA PRO A 85 -5.46 20.78 -1.99
C PRO A 85 -6.86 20.65 -1.40
N ASP A 86 -7.40 19.42 -1.35
CA ASP A 86 -8.74 19.16 -0.79
C ASP A 86 -8.69 19.00 0.73
N LEU A 87 -7.62 18.41 1.26
CA LEU A 87 -7.39 18.27 2.69
C LEU A 87 -7.26 19.63 3.40
N THR A 88 -6.67 20.63 2.74
CA THR A 88 -6.53 21.99 3.31
C THR A 88 -7.85 22.76 3.29
N ARG A 89 -8.67 22.59 2.25
CA ARG A 89 -9.97 23.27 2.12
C ARG A 89 -10.96 22.90 3.23
N GLY A 90 -10.89 21.69 3.75
CA GLY A 90 -11.82 21.17 4.76
C GLY A 90 -11.26 21.02 6.18
N ALA A 91 -10.07 21.55 6.47
CA ALA A 91 -9.31 21.28 7.71
C ALA A 91 -9.07 19.78 8.03
N ALA A 92 -9.43 18.87 7.12
CA ALA A 92 -9.26 17.42 7.25
C ALA A 92 -7.80 17.00 7.34
N LEU A 93 -6.87 17.89 6.94
CA LEU A 93 -5.44 17.71 7.19
C LEU A 93 -5.15 17.44 8.68
N GLN A 94 -5.88 18.04 9.63
CA GLN A 94 -5.67 17.86 11.07
C GLN A 94 -5.92 16.42 11.54
N CYS A 95 -6.73 15.66 10.80
CA CYS A 95 -7.02 14.24 11.10
C CYS A 95 -5.87 13.30 10.72
N LEU A 96 -4.87 13.77 9.97
CA LEU A 96 -3.71 12.96 9.59
C LEU A 96 -2.61 13.00 10.65
N PRO A 97 -1.82 11.92 10.81
CA PRO A 97 -0.63 11.93 11.68
C PRO A 97 0.35 13.05 11.32
N VAL A 98 1.09 13.55 12.32
CA VAL A 98 2.00 14.70 12.15
C VAL A 98 3.01 14.47 11.03
N SER A 99 3.61 13.27 10.97
CA SER A 99 4.60 12.92 9.94
C SER A 99 4.00 12.96 8.53
N VAL A 100 2.76 12.48 8.37
CA VAL A 100 2.03 12.48 7.11
C VAL A 100 1.70 13.91 6.67
N ARG A 101 1.27 14.76 7.61
CA ARG A 101 1.02 16.20 7.34
C ARG A 101 2.29 16.91 6.87
N ARG A 102 3.42 16.67 7.54
CA ARG A 102 4.71 17.24 7.16
C ARG A 102 5.07 16.84 5.74
N PHE A 103 4.97 15.55 5.41
CA PHE A 103 5.24 15.08 4.06
C PHE A 103 4.34 15.73 3.01
N ALA A 104 3.02 15.75 3.26
CA ALA A 104 2.05 16.35 2.35
C ALA A 104 2.28 17.85 2.12
N SER A 105 2.93 18.55 3.07
CA SER A 105 3.26 19.97 2.96
C SER A 105 4.45 20.27 2.05
N PHE A 106 5.29 19.27 1.72
CA PHE A 106 6.39 19.50 0.78
C PHE A 106 5.86 19.92 -0.59
N ASN A 107 6.63 20.79 -1.27
CA ASN A 107 6.37 21.17 -2.65
C ASN A 107 7.26 20.32 -3.56
N LEU A 108 6.71 19.24 -4.12
CA LEU A 108 7.41 18.32 -5.01
C LEU A 108 7.10 18.60 -6.49
N GLY A 109 6.51 19.76 -6.80
CA GLY A 109 6.08 20.15 -8.14
C GLY A 109 4.56 20.09 -8.33
N VAL A 110 4.13 19.99 -9.60
CA VAL A 110 2.69 19.96 -9.95
C VAL A 110 2.05 18.71 -9.36
N ARG A 111 1.03 18.92 -8.53
CA ARG A 111 0.25 17.81 -7.95
C ARG A 111 -0.72 17.30 -9.00
N GLY A 112 -0.59 16.01 -9.35
CA GLY A 112 -1.58 15.31 -10.15
C GLY A 112 -2.88 15.18 -9.36
N GLY A 113 -3.85 16.04 -9.65
CA GLY A 113 -5.20 15.96 -9.07
C GLY A 113 -5.86 14.62 -9.43
N LEU A 114 -6.68 14.10 -8.52
CA LEU A 114 -7.55 12.98 -8.83
C LEU A 114 -8.84 13.52 -9.46
N PRO A 115 -9.35 12.91 -10.54
CA PRO A 115 -10.54 13.39 -11.27
C PRO A 115 -11.84 13.02 -10.54
N VAL A 116 -11.91 13.25 -9.22
CA VAL A 116 -13.04 12.83 -8.38
C VAL A 116 -13.66 14.04 -7.71
N GLU A 117 -14.93 14.29 -8.00
CA GLU A 117 -15.68 15.41 -7.46
C GLU A 117 -15.92 15.33 -5.95
N CYS A 118 -16.11 16.54 -5.43
CA CYS A 118 -16.07 16.98 -4.04
C CYS A 118 -16.99 16.17 -3.11
N ALA A 119 -16.37 15.46 -2.16
CA ALA A 119 -16.97 15.11 -0.88
C ALA A 119 -15.89 15.26 0.20
N THR A 120 -16.29 15.41 1.47
CA THR A 120 -15.38 15.50 2.61
C THR A 120 -14.29 14.43 2.53
N VAL A 121 -13.02 14.84 2.54
CA VAL A 121 -11.88 13.91 2.47
C VAL A 121 -11.83 13.10 3.77
N SER A 122 -11.99 11.79 3.64
CA SER A 122 -11.85 10.82 4.74
C SER A 122 -10.49 10.14 4.69
N MET A 123 -10.06 9.53 5.80
CA MET A 123 -8.81 8.74 5.84
C MET A 123 -8.80 7.65 4.76
N ALA A 124 -9.93 6.95 4.57
CA ALA A 124 -10.07 5.93 3.55
C ALA A 124 -9.85 6.45 2.11
N ARG A 125 -10.21 7.72 1.82
CA ARG A 125 -9.91 8.35 0.52
C ARG A 125 -8.43 8.63 0.36
N VAL A 126 -7.74 9.05 1.42
CA VAL A 126 -6.28 9.27 1.41
C VAL A 126 -5.55 7.95 1.15
N GLU A 127 -5.93 6.89 1.87
CA GLU A 127 -5.37 5.55 1.68
C GLU A 127 -5.66 5.02 0.26
N ALA A 128 -6.87 5.22 -0.26
CA ALA A 128 -7.23 4.82 -1.63
C ALA A 128 -6.43 5.59 -2.69
N ALA A 129 -6.11 6.87 -2.45
CA ALA A 129 -5.23 7.66 -3.32
C ALA A 129 -3.81 7.15 -3.32
N GLY A 130 -3.32 6.76 -2.14
CA GLY A 130 -2.05 6.08 -1.99
C GLY A 130 -1.99 4.76 -2.74
N LEU A 131 -2.98 3.90 -2.52
CA LEU A 131 -3.09 2.61 -3.19
C LEU A 131 -3.17 2.79 -4.71
N ASN A 132 -3.94 3.77 -5.21
CA ASN A 132 -3.99 4.12 -6.63
C ASN A 132 -2.64 4.56 -7.19
N ALA A 133 -1.86 5.33 -6.41
CA ALA A 133 -0.51 5.74 -6.77
C ALA A 133 0.51 4.59 -6.74
N LEU A 134 0.28 3.53 -5.96
CA LEU A 134 1.09 2.30 -6.04
C LEU A 134 0.66 1.47 -7.25
N TRP A 135 -0.64 1.32 -7.49
CA TRP A 135 -1.18 0.58 -8.64
C TRP A 135 -0.83 1.17 -10.01
N SER A 136 -0.44 2.45 -10.09
CA SER A 136 0.11 3.03 -11.33
C SER A 136 1.40 2.37 -11.81
N TRP A 137 2.07 1.57 -10.97
CA TRP A 137 3.28 0.83 -11.31
C TRP A 137 3.00 -0.56 -11.90
N ASN A 138 1.76 -0.86 -12.29
CA ASN A 138 1.38 -2.20 -12.77
C ASN A 138 2.16 -2.71 -13.99
N GLU A 139 2.70 -1.82 -14.82
CA GLU A 139 3.57 -2.20 -15.95
C GLU A 139 4.99 -2.59 -15.51
N HIS A 140 5.39 -2.22 -14.29
CA HIS A 140 6.76 -2.39 -13.77
C HIS A 140 6.82 -3.38 -12.59
N VAL A 141 5.68 -3.70 -12.00
CA VAL A 141 5.56 -4.59 -10.84
C VAL A 141 4.73 -5.81 -11.22
N PRO A 142 5.20 -7.04 -10.96
CA PRO A 142 4.45 -8.26 -11.25
C PRO A 142 3.03 -8.23 -10.67
N HIS A 143 2.07 -8.76 -11.43
CA HIS A 143 0.65 -8.77 -11.04
C HIS A 143 0.43 -9.43 -9.68
N LEU A 144 1.11 -10.55 -9.42
CA LEU A 144 1.10 -11.22 -8.12
C LEU A 144 1.34 -10.23 -6.96
N LEU A 145 2.31 -9.33 -7.04
CA LEU A 145 2.56 -8.34 -5.99
C LEU A 145 1.42 -7.32 -5.88
N LEU A 146 0.77 -6.91 -6.98
CA LEU A 146 -0.37 -5.99 -6.90
C LEU A 146 -1.58 -6.61 -6.18
N GLU A 147 -1.83 -7.90 -6.41
CA GLU A 147 -2.88 -8.62 -5.71
C GLU A 147 -2.59 -8.72 -4.20
N ARG A 148 -1.35 -9.05 -3.82
CA ARG A 148 -0.96 -9.17 -2.40
C ARG A 148 -0.90 -7.80 -1.73
N LEU A 149 -0.53 -6.74 -2.46
CA LEU A 149 -0.56 -5.36 -1.98
C LEU A 149 -1.97 -4.98 -1.51
N SER A 150 -3.00 -5.37 -2.25
CA SER A 150 -4.40 -5.05 -1.93
C SER A 150 -4.84 -5.64 -0.57
N LEU A 151 -4.23 -6.75 -0.15
CA LEU A 151 -4.52 -7.38 1.15
C LEU A 151 -4.04 -6.54 2.33
N GLN A 152 -3.09 -5.64 2.12
CA GLN A 152 -2.57 -4.75 3.17
C GLN A 152 -3.51 -3.58 3.51
N PHE A 153 -4.58 -3.37 2.74
CA PHE A 153 -5.55 -2.29 2.96
C PHE A 153 -6.91 -2.86 3.31
N CYS A 154 -7.74 -2.15 4.07
CA CYS A 154 -9.10 -2.59 4.35
C CYS A 154 -9.97 -2.62 3.07
N GLU A 155 -11.03 -3.42 3.08
CA GLU A 155 -11.88 -3.60 1.89
C GLU A 155 -12.55 -2.30 1.39
N PRO A 156 -13.02 -1.38 2.26
CA PRO A 156 -13.52 -0.08 1.80
C PRO A 156 -12.50 0.73 0.98
N VAL A 157 -11.22 0.71 1.38
CA VAL A 157 -10.15 1.40 0.65
C VAL A 157 -9.91 0.77 -0.72
N VAL A 158 -9.85 -0.56 -0.77
CA VAL A 158 -9.66 -1.28 -2.05
C VAL A 158 -10.83 -1.04 -3.00
N ARG A 159 -12.07 -1.04 -2.49
CA ARG A 159 -13.26 -0.72 -3.29
C ARG A 159 -13.22 0.70 -3.85
N LEU A 160 -12.83 1.69 -3.03
CA LEU A 160 -12.68 3.08 -3.48
C LEU A 160 -11.59 3.21 -4.55
N HIS A 161 -10.42 2.61 -4.32
CA HIS A 161 -9.32 2.63 -5.27
C HIS A 161 -9.72 2.07 -6.65
N ARG A 162 -10.45 0.94 -6.68
CA ARG A 162 -10.90 0.29 -7.93
C ARG A 162 -11.85 1.15 -8.78
N GLN A 163 -12.50 2.15 -8.18
CA GLN A 163 -13.38 3.07 -8.90
C GLN A 163 -12.59 4.18 -9.61
N TRP A 164 -11.31 4.35 -9.30
CA TRP A 164 -10.50 5.44 -9.83
C TRP A 164 -9.67 4.98 -11.02
N PRO A 165 -9.47 5.86 -12.02
CA PRO A 165 -8.61 5.53 -13.14
C PRO A 165 -7.19 5.30 -12.65
N VAL A 166 -6.49 4.38 -13.31
CA VAL A 166 -5.05 4.18 -13.09
C VAL A 166 -4.34 5.42 -13.63
N THR A 167 -3.58 6.09 -12.77
CA THR A 167 -2.77 7.25 -13.19
C THR A 167 -1.38 6.82 -13.66
N LYS A 168 -0.61 7.73 -14.25
CA LYS A 168 0.80 7.47 -14.53
C LYS A 168 1.60 7.38 -13.23
N PRO A 169 2.65 6.53 -13.17
CA PRO A 169 3.52 6.48 -12.01
C PRO A 169 4.28 7.79 -11.86
N ASP A 170 4.46 8.23 -10.61
CA ASP A 170 5.30 9.36 -10.22
C ASP A 170 6.51 8.82 -9.44
N PRO A 171 7.66 8.61 -10.10
CA PRO A 171 8.87 8.11 -9.46
C PRO A 171 9.36 9.01 -8.33
N THR A 172 9.33 10.33 -8.53
CA THR A 172 9.80 11.31 -7.54
C THR A 172 8.98 11.21 -6.26
N LEU A 173 7.66 11.21 -6.38
CA LEU A 173 6.77 11.05 -5.23
C LEU A 173 6.99 9.73 -4.51
N PHE A 174 7.10 8.62 -5.26
CA PHE A 174 7.33 7.30 -4.67
C PHE A 174 8.66 7.22 -3.91
N PHE A 175 9.77 7.62 -4.53
CA PHE A 175 11.08 7.55 -3.89
C PHE A 175 11.18 8.46 -2.66
N LEU A 176 10.60 9.65 -2.71
CA LEU A 176 10.58 10.54 -1.56
C LEU A 176 9.71 10.01 -0.43
N ALA A 177 8.57 9.39 -0.74
CA ALA A 177 7.73 8.72 0.26
C ALA A 177 8.47 7.54 0.92
N VAL A 178 9.23 6.75 0.13
CA VAL A 178 10.09 5.68 0.66
C VAL A 178 11.17 6.23 1.58
N GLN A 179 11.89 7.29 1.18
CA GLN A 179 12.91 7.90 2.06
C GLN A 179 12.29 8.46 3.34
N HIS A 180 11.16 9.14 3.23
CA HIS A 180 10.45 9.66 4.40
C HIS A 180 10.01 8.55 5.35
N ALA A 181 9.47 7.44 4.82
CA ALA A 181 9.06 6.29 5.61
C ALA A 181 10.23 5.61 6.33
N ARG A 182 11.40 5.55 5.70
CA ARG A 182 12.63 5.05 6.33
C ARG A 182 13.10 5.94 7.49
N LEU A 183 12.98 7.26 7.35
CA LEU A 183 13.39 8.22 8.38
C LEU A 183 12.38 8.33 9.52
N HIS A 184 11.10 8.01 9.27
CA HIS A 184 10.01 8.13 10.25
C HIS A 184 9.13 6.86 10.26
N PRO A 185 9.67 5.70 10.70
CA PRO A 185 9.04 4.38 10.53
C PRO A 185 7.76 4.18 11.34
N ASN A 186 7.54 4.97 12.40
CA ASN A 186 6.32 4.97 13.19
C ASN A 186 5.67 6.36 13.09
N PRO A 187 4.65 6.56 12.24
CA PRO A 187 3.74 7.69 12.42
C PRO A 187 3.00 7.48 13.74
N ASP A 188 2.99 8.50 14.61
CA ASP A 188 2.27 8.50 15.90
C ASP A 188 0.82 8.03 15.80
#